data_AF-A0A4Y2J6M8-F1
#
_entry.id   AF-A0A4Y2J6M8-F1
#
_cell.length_a   1.000
_cell.length_b   1.000
_cell.length_c   1.000
_cell.angle_alpha   90.00
_cell.angle_beta   90.00
_cell.angle_gamma   90.00
#
_symmetry.space_group_name_H-M   'P 1'
#
loop_
_entity.id
_entity.type
_entity.pdbx_description
1 polymer ?
#
loop_
_entity_poly.entity_id
_entity_poly.type
_entity_poly.pdbx_seq_one_letter_code
_entity_poly.pdbx_strand_id
1 'polypeptide(L)'
;MNGGKKEYTFLWFIKNYSYFWTTTDKELLSPEVTLEGLEGTSWSICLYPGYLKYKRRDLNSVYLKRSAHDAGPESVSLKIEISVITVDESTLYSEESEHAFRNGDECGFKRLLDMDELYVRRNTEYLPRDTLGVRCRMWQGEGSVHNVGQCSARTRIGIEKICFLLLYYRWLSKKRDQ
;
A
#
# COMPACT_ATOMS: atom_id res chain seq x y z
N MET A 1 12.85 23.94 26.50
CA MET A 1 12.94 23.43 25.12
C MET A 1 11.54 23.49 24.54
N ASN A 2 11.35 24.23 23.44
CA ASN A 2 10.06 24.25 22.74
C ASN A 2 9.92 22.89 22.05
N GLY A 3 9.31 21.93 22.73
CA GLY A 3 9.03 20.61 22.17
C GLY A 3 7.99 20.80 21.07
N GLY A 4 8.44 20.81 19.82
CA GLY A 4 7.56 20.83 18.65
C GLY A 4 7.15 19.42 18.27
N LYS A 5 5.94 19.29 17.73
CA LYS A 5 5.41 18.06 17.16
C LYS A 5 6.20 17.72 15.90
N LYS A 6 6.89 16.59 15.90
CA LYS A 6 7.67 16.13 14.74
C LYS A 6 6.76 15.40 13.77
N GLU A 7 6.86 15.70 12.48
CA GLU A 7 6.13 15.01 11.41
C GLU A 7 7.09 14.23 10.52
N TYR A 8 6.72 12.98 10.24
CA TYR A 8 7.44 12.10 9.33
C TYR A 8 6.48 11.55 8.29
N THR A 9 6.92 11.55 7.03
CA THR A 9 6.11 11.08 5.91
C THR A 9 6.75 9.89 5.21
N PHE A 10 6.01 8.80 5.06
CA PHE A 10 6.38 7.66 4.25
C PHE A 10 5.42 7.52 3.06
N LEU A 11 5.95 7.68 1.85
CA LEU A 11 5.21 7.46 0.60
C LEU A 11 5.51 6.08 0.05
N TRP A 12 4.48 5.35 -0.37
CA TRP A 12 4.62 4.07 -1.04
C TRP A 12 3.79 4.01 -2.31
N PHE A 13 4.45 3.77 -3.44
CA PHE A 13 3.81 3.65 -4.74
C PHE A 13 3.91 2.22 -5.27
N ILE A 14 2.78 1.64 -5.65
CA ILE A 14 2.69 0.26 -6.13
C ILE A 14 2.24 0.27 -7.59
N LYS A 15 3.15 -0.06 -8.50
CA LYS A 15 2.87 -0.16 -9.94
C LYS A 15 2.30 -1.52 -10.30
N ASN A 16 1.45 -1.52 -11.32
CA ASN A 16 0.72 -2.68 -11.81
C ASN A 16 -0.22 -3.26 -10.73
N TYR A 17 -0.80 -2.40 -9.87
CA TYR A 17 -1.55 -2.83 -8.70
C TYR A 17 -2.75 -3.72 -9.07
N SER A 18 -3.37 -3.46 -10.22
CA SER A 18 -4.53 -4.22 -10.69
C SER A 18 -4.29 -5.73 -10.84
N TYR A 19 -3.04 -6.14 -11.04
CA TYR A 19 -2.67 -7.56 -11.22
C TYR A 19 -2.53 -8.32 -9.91
N PHE A 20 -2.25 -7.64 -8.80
CA PHE A 20 -1.97 -8.29 -7.52
C PHE A 20 -3.26 -8.71 -6.80
N TRP A 21 -4.25 -7.82 -6.74
CA TRP A 21 -5.49 -8.13 -6.01
C TRP A 21 -6.36 -9.20 -6.66
N THR A 22 -6.17 -9.47 -7.97
CA THR A 22 -6.91 -10.52 -8.68
C THR A 22 -6.32 -11.91 -8.45
N THR A 23 -5.04 -12.01 -8.08
CA THR A 23 -4.27 -13.26 -8.15
C THR A 23 -3.91 -13.86 -6.80
N THR A 24 -3.99 -13.11 -5.69
CA THR A 24 -3.53 -13.64 -4.39
C THR A 24 -4.31 -13.13 -3.18
N ASP A 25 -4.50 -14.01 -2.21
CA ASP A 25 -4.98 -13.67 -0.85
C ASP A 25 -3.81 -13.27 0.08
N LYS A 26 -2.58 -13.17 -0.46
CA LYS A 26 -1.39 -12.79 0.30
C LYS A 26 -1.32 -11.28 0.56
N GLU A 27 -0.62 -10.92 1.62
CA GLU A 27 -0.26 -9.54 1.93
C GLU A 27 0.76 -8.98 0.93
N LEU A 28 0.66 -7.69 0.67
CA LEU A 28 1.72 -6.92 0.03
C LEU A 28 2.40 -6.05 1.07
N LEU A 29 3.72 -6.22 1.22
CA LEU A 29 4.54 -5.43 2.13
C LEU A 29 5.29 -4.34 1.37
N SER A 30 5.33 -3.14 1.95
CA SER A 30 6.30 -2.14 1.52
C SER A 30 7.72 -2.57 1.91
N PRO A 31 8.76 -2.00 1.29
CA PRO A 31 10.08 -2.00 1.89
C PRO A 31 10.04 -1.43 3.31
N GLU A 32 10.85 -2.00 4.19
CA GLU A 32 11.04 -1.48 5.55
C GLU A 32 11.85 -0.19 5.50
N VAL A 33 11.41 0.82 6.24
CA VAL A 33 12.05 2.13 6.29
C VAL A 33 12.34 2.54 7.72
N THR A 34 13.57 2.98 7.96
CA THR A 34 13.98 3.64 9.20
C THR A 34 13.96 5.14 8.96
N LEU A 35 13.12 5.87 9.70
CA LEU A 35 13.01 7.32 9.57
C LEU A 35 13.97 7.99 10.55
N GLU A 36 14.91 8.78 10.02
CA GLU A 36 15.83 9.56 10.85
C GLU A 36 15.03 10.47 11.79
N GLY A 37 15.33 10.38 13.08
CA GLY A 37 14.62 11.13 14.13
C GLY A 37 13.49 10.37 14.83
N LEU A 38 13.02 9.23 14.28
CA LEU A 38 12.06 8.33 14.95
C LEU A 38 12.78 7.29 15.84
N GLU A 39 13.83 7.71 16.52
CA GLU A 39 14.55 6.93 17.55
C GLU A 39 15.03 5.54 17.08
N GLY A 40 15.35 5.36 15.80
CA GLY A 40 15.84 4.08 15.28
C GLY A 40 14.75 3.03 15.05
N THR A 41 13.47 3.42 15.12
CA THR A 41 12.35 2.55 14.77
C THR A 41 12.23 2.34 13.26
N SER A 42 11.78 1.15 12.87
CA SER A 42 11.64 0.78 11.46
C SER A 42 10.22 0.31 11.14
N TRP A 43 9.72 0.70 9.97
CA TRP A 43 8.29 0.63 9.66
C TRP A 43 8.03 0.07 8.28
N SER A 44 6.91 -0.64 8.14
CA SER A 44 6.39 -1.11 6.86
C SER A 44 4.88 -0.91 6.79
N ILE A 45 4.36 -0.68 5.58
CA ILE A 45 2.93 -0.68 5.29
C ILE A 45 2.56 -2.05 4.71
N CYS A 46 1.52 -2.67 5.27
CA CYS A 46 0.98 -3.95 4.81
C CYS A 46 -0.39 -3.73 4.17
N LEU A 47 -0.61 -4.27 2.97
CA LEU A 47 -1.92 -4.30 2.30
C LEU A 47 -2.45 -5.72 2.21
N TYR A 48 -3.72 -5.90 2.57
CA TYR A 48 -4.43 -7.18 2.46
C TYR A 48 -5.61 -7.07 1.48
N PRO A 49 -5.34 -7.15 0.17
CA PRO A 49 -6.41 -7.05 -0.84
C PRO A 49 -7.39 -8.23 -0.78
N GLY A 50 -6.97 -9.40 -0.30
CA GLY A 50 -7.86 -10.56 -0.11
C GLY A 50 -9.01 -10.29 0.87
N TYR A 51 -8.79 -9.51 1.92
CA TYR A 51 -9.85 -9.19 2.90
C TYR A 51 -10.95 -8.31 2.30
N LEU A 52 -10.60 -7.52 1.31
CA LEU A 52 -11.52 -6.68 0.55
C LEU A 52 -12.37 -7.52 -0.42
N LYS A 53 -11.79 -8.55 -1.04
CA LYS A 53 -12.49 -9.46 -1.96
C LYS A 53 -13.68 -10.17 -1.31
N TYR A 54 -13.55 -10.57 -0.04
CA TYR A 54 -14.61 -11.29 0.67
C TYR A 54 -15.57 -10.38 1.45
N LYS A 55 -15.49 -9.05 1.26
CA LYS A 55 -16.32 -8.04 1.96
C LYS A 55 -16.42 -8.31 3.47
N ARG A 56 -15.33 -8.77 4.09
CA ARG A 56 -15.28 -8.96 5.53
C ARG A 56 -15.17 -7.57 6.16
N ARG A 57 -16.33 -6.94 6.39
CA ARG A 57 -16.48 -5.54 6.82
C ARG A 57 -15.74 -5.19 8.11
N ASP A 58 -15.29 -6.20 8.84
CA ASP A 58 -14.65 -6.06 10.14
C ASP A 58 -13.11 -6.07 10.07
N LEU A 59 -12.53 -6.44 8.92
CA LEU A 59 -11.08 -6.55 8.73
C LEU A 59 -10.48 -5.27 8.12
N ASN A 60 -9.34 -4.84 8.65
CA ASN A 60 -8.60 -3.71 8.08
C ASN A 60 -7.93 -4.13 6.78
N SER A 61 -7.83 -3.22 5.82
CA SER A 61 -7.18 -3.49 4.53
C SER A 61 -5.75 -2.98 4.45
N VAL A 62 -5.42 -2.01 5.29
CA VAL A 62 -4.10 -1.41 5.41
C VAL A 62 -3.66 -1.47 6.85
N TYR A 63 -2.40 -1.81 7.08
CA TYR A 63 -1.77 -1.78 8.40
C TYR A 63 -0.45 -1.03 8.33
N LEU A 64 -0.14 -0.28 9.38
CA LEU A 64 1.23 0.15 9.68
C LEU A 64 1.82 -0.85 10.67
N LYS A 65 2.99 -1.41 10.34
CA LYS A 65 3.68 -2.39 11.16
C LYS A 65 5.04 -1.85 11.60
N ARG A 66 5.34 -1.96 12.88
CA ARG A 66 6.68 -1.73 13.43
C ARG A 66 7.52 -3.00 13.32
N SER A 67 8.79 -2.86 12.97
CA SER A 67 9.72 -3.98 12.89
C SER A 67 9.93 -4.63 14.27
N ALA A 68 10.02 -5.97 14.29
CA ALA A 68 10.27 -6.73 15.51
C ALA A 68 11.71 -6.63 16.02
N HIS A 69 12.62 -6.13 15.17
CA HIS A 69 14.07 -6.16 15.41
C HIS A 69 14.72 -4.79 15.23
N ASP A 70 13.95 -3.70 15.29
CA ASP A 70 14.50 -2.36 15.23
C ASP A 70 15.29 -1.99 16.49
N ALA A 71 16.10 -0.94 16.40
CA ALA A 71 16.94 -0.46 17.49
C ALA A 71 16.22 0.58 18.38
N GLY A 72 14.91 0.78 18.19
CA GLY A 72 14.15 1.80 18.89
C GLY A 72 13.74 1.40 20.30
N PRO A 73 13.07 2.31 21.04
CA PRO A 73 12.62 2.04 22.40
C PRO A 73 11.54 0.96 22.43
N GLU A 74 11.34 0.29 23.57
CA GLU A 74 10.36 -0.80 23.70
C GLU A 74 8.95 -0.41 23.24
N SER A 75 8.54 0.84 23.42
CA SER A 75 7.25 1.37 22.99
C SER A 75 7.38 2.79 22.45
N VAL A 76 6.66 3.09 21.36
CA VAL A 76 6.52 4.45 20.80
C VAL A 76 5.06 4.77 20.57
N SER A 77 4.58 5.86 21.16
CA SER A 77 3.24 6.41 20.90
C SER A 77 3.28 7.39 19.74
N LEU A 78 2.46 7.14 18.72
CA LEU A 78 2.37 7.96 17.53
C LEU A 78 0.91 8.29 17.24
N LYS A 79 0.67 9.55 16.84
CA LYS A 79 -0.49 9.85 16.00
C LYS A 79 -0.13 9.49 14.56
N ILE A 80 -1.02 8.81 13.86
CA ILE A 80 -0.80 8.31 12.51
C ILE A 80 -1.96 8.72 11.62
N GLU A 81 -1.66 9.07 10.37
CA GLU A 81 -2.61 9.15 9.27
C GLU A 81 -2.11 8.20 8.18
N ILE A 82 -2.96 7.31 7.72
CA ILE A 82 -2.75 6.66 6.42
C ILE A 82 -3.72 7.27 5.42
N SER A 83 -3.22 7.58 4.23
CA SER A 83 -3.99 8.12 3.12
C SER A 83 -3.74 7.40 1.81
N VAL A 84 -4.78 7.28 0.99
CA VAL A 84 -4.65 6.96 -0.44
C VAL A 84 -4.45 8.27 -1.17
N ILE A 85 -3.43 8.31 -2.02
CA ILE A 85 -3.02 9.51 -2.74
C ILE A 85 -2.95 9.27 -4.24
N THR A 86 -3.14 10.34 -4.99
CA THR A 86 -2.92 10.40 -6.43
C THR A 86 -1.42 10.50 -6.76
N VAL A 87 -1.06 10.52 -8.05
CA VAL A 87 0.33 10.70 -8.50
C VAL A 87 0.88 12.10 -8.19
N ASP A 88 0.02 13.11 -8.11
CA ASP A 88 0.33 14.47 -7.64
C ASP A 88 0.29 14.60 -6.12
N GLU A 89 0.21 13.49 -5.39
CA GLU A 89 0.19 13.41 -3.92
C GLU A 89 -1.03 14.06 -3.26
N SER A 90 -2.06 14.37 -4.05
CA SER A 90 -3.36 14.81 -3.57
C SER A 90 -4.06 13.68 -2.81
N THR A 91 -4.71 14.04 -1.70
CA THR A 91 -5.36 13.06 -0.81
C THR A 91 -6.74 12.71 -1.33
N LEU A 92 -6.99 11.43 -1.57
CA LEU A 92 -8.33 10.94 -1.93
C LEU A 92 -9.11 10.52 -0.69
N TYR A 93 -8.49 9.68 0.14
CA TYR A 93 -9.02 9.22 1.41
C TYR A 93 -7.93 9.20 2.46
N SER A 94 -8.32 9.38 3.73
CA SER A 94 -7.42 9.35 4.87
C SER A 94 -8.14 8.86 6.11
N GLU A 95 -7.43 8.12 6.96
CA GLU A 95 -7.89 7.65 8.25
C GLU A 95 -6.79 7.94 9.27
N GLU A 96 -7.15 8.59 10.38
CA GLU A 96 -6.24 8.88 11.48
C GLU A 96 -6.45 7.91 12.64
N SER A 97 -5.38 7.59 13.34
CA SER A 97 -5.38 6.78 14.55
C SER A 97 -4.29 7.26 15.50
N GLU A 98 -4.43 6.97 16.79
CA GLU A 98 -3.36 7.13 17.77
C GLU A 98 -3.09 5.77 18.39
N HIS A 99 -1.82 5.36 18.39
CA HIS A 99 -1.45 4.02 18.78
C HIS A 99 -0.05 3.97 19.39
N ALA A 100 0.11 3.14 20.41
CA ALA A 100 1.40 2.83 21.04
C ALA A 100 1.92 1.50 20.49
N PHE A 101 3.06 1.53 19.81
CA PHE A 101 3.65 0.37 19.16
C PHE A 101 4.79 -0.21 19.96
N ARG A 102 4.67 -1.47 20.32
CA ARG A 102 5.83 -2.31 20.68
C ARG A 102 6.50 -2.89 19.44
N ASN A 103 7.68 -3.46 19.62
CA ASN A 103 8.37 -4.20 18.56
C ASN A 103 7.45 -5.30 17.98
N GLY A 104 7.23 -5.25 16.67
CA GLY A 104 6.39 -6.21 15.95
C GLY A 104 4.89 -5.89 15.96
N ASP A 105 4.43 -4.86 16.69
CA ASP A 105 3.03 -4.46 16.72
C ASP A 105 2.58 -3.85 15.38
N GLU A 106 1.28 -3.93 15.13
CA GLU A 106 0.62 -3.37 13.95
C GLU A 106 -0.66 -2.61 14.31
N CYS A 107 -0.94 -1.55 13.56
CA CYS A 107 -2.17 -0.77 13.66
C CYS A 107 -2.88 -0.79 12.30
N GLY A 108 -4.15 -1.20 12.29
CA GLY A 108 -4.91 -1.34 11.05
C GLY A 108 -5.98 -0.27 10.85
N PHE A 109 -6.32 -0.04 9.59
CA PHE A 109 -7.21 1.01 9.11
C PHE A 109 -8.34 0.41 8.23
N LYS A 110 -9.60 0.65 8.61
CA LYS A 110 -10.77 -0.11 8.11
C LYS A 110 -11.28 0.35 6.75
N ARG A 111 -11.02 1.59 6.34
CA ARG A 111 -11.80 2.23 5.26
C ARG A 111 -11.00 2.84 4.13
N LEU A 112 -9.70 2.60 4.06
CA LEU A 112 -8.85 3.31 3.11
C LEU A 112 -8.95 2.79 1.67
N LEU A 113 -9.33 1.53 1.48
CA LEU A 113 -9.38 0.90 0.16
C LEU A 113 -10.70 0.13 0.03
N ASP A 114 -11.75 0.74 -0.51
CA ASP A 114 -12.88 -0.04 -1.03
C ASP A 114 -12.49 -0.58 -2.41
N MET A 115 -12.33 -1.90 -2.53
CA MET A 115 -11.92 -2.51 -3.81
C MET A 115 -13.00 -2.45 -4.87
N ASP A 116 -14.28 -2.38 -4.50
CA ASP A 116 -15.34 -2.21 -5.49
C ASP A 116 -15.20 -0.81 -6.12
N GLU A 117 -14.89 0.21 -5.30
CA GLU A 117 -14.64 1.56 -5.77
C GLU A 117 -13.35 1.65 -6.60
N LEU A 118 -12.24 1.07 -6.12
CA LEU A 118 -10.98 1.02 -6.86
C LEU A 118 -11.10 0.24 -8.18
N TYR A 119 -11.91 -0.82 -8.21
CA TYR A 119 -12.15 -1.61 -9.42
C TYR A 119 -12.93 -0.83 -10.47
N VAL A 120 -14.04 -0.19 -10.06
CA VAL A 120 -14.84 0.68 -10.93
C VAL A 120 -13.97 1.84 -11.44
N ARG A 121 -13.04 2.31 -10.61
CA ARG A 121 -12.19 3.47 -10.86
C ARG A 121 -10.76 3.14 -11.30
N ARG A 122 -10.52 1.92 -11.80
CA ARG A 122 -9.17 1.41 -12.13
C ARG A 122 -8.38 2.21 -13.19
N ASN A 123 -9.06 3.13 -13.88
CA ASN A 123 -8.48 4.03 -14.89
C ASN A 123 -8.76 5.52 -14.58
N THR A 124 -9.07 5.87 -13.35
CA THR A 124 -9.28 7.26 -12.93
C THR A 124 -8.15 7.73 -12.01
N GLU A 125 -8.38 8.81 -11.26
CA GLU A 125 -7.45 9.39 -10.27
C GLU A 125 -6.96 8.41 -9.19
N TYR A 126 -7.63 7.28 -8.99
CA TYR A 126 -7.29 6.28 -7.96
C TYR A 126 -6.12 5.37 -8.35
N LEU A 127 -6.01 5.04 -9.63
CA LEU A 127 -4.98 4.15 -10.17
C LEU A 127 -4.41 4.71 -11.50
N PRO A 128 -3.92 5.96 -11.51
CA PRO A 128 -3.31 6.53 -12.71
C PRO A 128 -2.13 5.66 -13.16
N ARG A 129 -2.18 5.21 -14.42
CA ARG A 129 -1.19 4.27 -14.98
C ARG A 129 -1.04 3.00 -14.13
N ASP A 130 -2.13 2.53 -13.54
CA ASP A 130 -2.20 1.35 -12.67
C ASP A 130 -1.23 1.43 -11.47
N THR A 131 -1.14 2.62 -10.87
CA THR A 131 -0.30 2.87 -9.70
C THR A 131 -1.15 3.26 -8.50
N LEU A 132 -1.09 2.47 -7.42
CA LEU A 132 -1.68 2.83 -6.13
C LEU A 132 -0.66 3.64 -5.31
N GLY A 133 -1.05 4.82 -4.85
CA GLY A 133 -0.28 5.63 -3.92
C GLY A 133 -0.83 5.52 -2.51
N VAL A 134 0.03 5.19 -1.55
CA VAL A 134 -0.29 5.18 -0.12
C VAL A 134 0.69 6.11 0.59
N ARG A 135 0.19 6.99 1.46
CA ARG A 135 0.99 7.86 2.30
C ARG A 135 0.70 7.55 3.76
N CYS A 136 1.75 7.37 4.55
CA CYS A 136 1.69 7.33 6.00
C CYS A 136 2.33 8.60 6.56
N ARG A 137 1.59 9.36 7.36
CA ARG A 137 2.14 10.45 8.17
C ARG A 137 2.14 10.02 9.63
N MET A 138 3.27 10.24 10.29
CA MET A 138 3.49 9.89 11.69
C MET A 138 3.86 11.16 12.44
N TRP A 139 3.25 11.36 13.60
CA TRP A 139 3.56 12.48 14.47
C TRP A 139 3.95 12.02 15.86
N GLN A 140 5.03 12.62 16.36
CA GLN A 140 5.56 12.37 17.70
C GLN A 140 5.65 13.71 18.47
N GLY A 141 5.16 13.71 19.71
CA GLY A 141 5.16 14.88 20.59
C GLY A 141 3.98 15.85 20.37
N GLU A 142 3.98 16.94 21.14
CA GLU A 142 2.94 17.96 21.15
C GLU A 142 3.47 19.32 20.63
N GLY A 143 2.59 20.29 20.37
CA GLY A 143 2.98 21.64 19.94
C GLY A 143 3.03 21.83 18.42
N SER A 144 3.83 22.80 17.95
CA SER A 144 3.88 23.18 16.53
C SER A 144 4.55 22.11 15.67
N VAL A 145 3.98 21.86 14.49
CA VAL A 145 4.45 20.83 13.57
C VAL A 145 5.77 21.26 12.91
N HIS A 146 6.78 20.42 13.03
CA HIS A 146 8.06 20.52 12.32
C HIS A 146 8.17 19.29 11.43
N ASN A 147 8.27 19.49 10.11
CA ASN A 147 8.54 18.39 9.20
C ASN A 147 10.00 17.95 9.39
N VAL A 148 10.19 16.70 9.83
CA VAL A 148 11.51 16.17 10.20
C VAL A 148 12.07 15.29 9.09
N GLY A 149 11.22 14.61 8.32
CA GLY A 149 11.70 13.80 7.20
C GLY A 149 10.59 13.21 6.34
N GLN A 150 10.98 12.89 5.10
CA GLN A 150 10.15 12.20 4.13
C GLN A 150 10.96 11.09 3.44
N CYS A 151 10.36 9.90 3.32
CA CYS A 151 10.92 8.81 2.51
C CYS A 151 9.89 8.31 1.49
N SER A 152 10.39 7.73 0.40
CA SER A 152 9.52 7.16 -0.63
C SER A 152 10.02 5.78 -1.07
N ALA A 153 9.10 4.83 -1.16
CA ALA A 153 9.33 3.50 -1.68
C ALA A 153 8.49 3.24 -2.93
N ARG A 154 8.99 2.36 -3.81
CA ARG A 154 8.27 1.91 -5.00
C ARG A 154 8.32 0.40 -5.14
N THR A 155 7.17 -0.22 -5.27
CA THR A 155 7.02 -1.64 -5.58
C THR A 155 6.44 -1.78 -6.99
N ARG A 156 6.89 -2.77 -7.76
CA ARG A 156 6.33 -3.07 -9.09
C ARG A 156 5.94 -4.54 -9.14
N ILE A 157 4.66 -4.81 -9.36
CA ILE A 157 4.17 -6.17 -9.54
C ILE A 157 4.57 -6.67 -10.93
N GLY A 158 5.30 -7.79 -10.96
CA GLY A 158 5.71 -8.46 -12.20
C GLY A 158 4.50 -9.07 -12.92
N ILE A 159 4.49 -8.98 -14.25
CA ILE A 159 3.43 -9.56 -15.08
C ILE A 159 4.10 -10.55 -16.04
N GLU A 160 3.71 -11.82 -15.95
CA GLU A 160 4.08 -12.82 -16.95
C GLU A 160 3.03 -12.79 -18.07
N LYS A 161 3.47 -12.58 -19.32
CA LYS A 161 2.58 -12.62 -20.49
C LYS A 161 2.83 -13.92 -21.24
N ILE A 162 1.84 -14.81 -21.23
CA ILE A 162 1.86 -16.05 -22.01
C ILE A 162 1.02 -15.84 -23.27
N CYS A 163 1.62 -15.96 -24.44
CA CYS A 163 0.93 -15.87 -25.74
C CYS A 163 0.80 -17.25 -26.37
N PHE A 164 -0.41 -17.63 -26.78
CA PHE A 164 -0.67 -18.85 -27.53
C PHE A 164 -0.86 -18.49 -29.01
N LEU A 165 0.01 -19.00 -29.88
CA LEU A 165 -0.21 -18.96 -31.33
C LEU A 165 -1.06 -20.17 -31.72
N LEU A 166 -2.30 -19.95 -32.15
CA LEU A 166 -3.10 -20.98 -32.79
C LEU A 166 -2.77 -21.03 -34.29
N LEU A 167 -2.04 -22.05 -34.72
CA LEU A 167 -1.85 -22.35 -36.15
C LEU A 167 -3.06 -23.16 -36.65
N TYR A 168 -3.96 -22.52 -37.38
CA TYR A 168 -5.10 -23.19 -38.00
C TYR A 168 -4.65 -23.82 -39.34
N TYR A 169 -4.41 -25.13 -39.37
CA TYR A 169 -4.19 -25.86 -40.62
C TYR A 169 -5.53 -26.06 -41.34
N ARG A 170 -5.72 -25.35 -42.45
CA ARG A 170 -6.89 -25.45 -43.33
C ARG A 170 -6.79 -26.73 -44.17
N TRP A 171 -7.59 -27.75 -43.85
CA TRP A 171 -7.75 -28.94 -44.69
C TRP A 171 -8.46 -28.55 -46.00
N LEU A 172 -7.74 -28.55 -47.12
CA LEU A 172 -8.37 -28.57 -48.45
C LEU A 172 -8.77 -30.02 -48.74
N SER A 173 -10.05 -30.35 -48.56
CA SER A 173 -10.60 -31.57 -49.13
C SER A 173 -10.60 -31.45 -50.65
N LYS A 174 -9.70 -32.21 -51.28
CA LYS A 174 -9.62 -32.38 -52.73
C LYS A 174 -10.95 -32.98 -53.22
N LYS A 175 -11.57 -32.34 -54.21
CA LYS A 175 -12.73 -32.88 -54.96
C LYS A 175 -12.42 -34.30 -55.42
N ARG A 176 -13.36 -35.22 -55.21
CA ARG A 176 -13.36 -36.53 -55.86
C ARG A 176 -14.23 -36.39 -57.10
N ASP A 177 -13.60 -36.25 -58.25
CA ASP A 177 -14.23 -36.54 -59.54
C ASP A 177 -14.20 -38.06 -59.73
N GLN A 178 -15.37 -38.68 -59.75
CA GLN A 178 -15.78 -39.82 -60.58
C GLN A 178 -17.19 -40.27 -60.21
#